data_AF-A0A8J5ME54-F1
#
_entry.id   AF-A0A8J5ME54-F1
#
_cell.length_a   1.000
_cell.length_b   1.000
_cell.length_c   1.000
_cell.angle_alpha   90.00
_cell.angle_beta   90.00
_cell.angle_gamma   90.00
#
_symmetry.space_group_name_H-M   'P 1'
#
loop_
_entity.id
_entity.type
_entity.pdbx_description
1 polymer ?
#
loop_
_entity_poly.entity_id
_entity_poly.type
_entity_poly.pdbx_seq_one_letter_code
_entity_poly.pdbx_strand_id
1 'polypeptide(L)'
;SQKNGLASEGVGTTYSNTSSKPNRLARTSSYQSKRVQVLRWRREQSKLEEAASAHKEEHAKIRDVGISAALSSDTEESIVVWVNELREEGVPVSTKMLTLKACELASDANVKGFEASDKWVNGFKRRHRFSLRAPTRQG
;
A
#
# COMPACT_ATOMS: atom_id res chain seq x y z
N SER A 1 -71.33 55.06 15.18
CA SER A 1 -71.07 53.99 14.21
C SER A 1 -69.57 53.81 14.06
N GLN A 2 -68.93 52.66 14.23
CA GLN A 2 -69.45 51.29 14.21
C GLN A 2 -68.35 50.36 14.76
N LYS A 3 -68.71 49.59 15.81
CA LYS A 3 -68.42 48.18 16.15
C LYS A 3 -66.99 47.63 15.93
N ASN A 4 -66.25 47.26 16.99
CA ASN A 4 -66.41 46.13 17.94
C ASN A 4 -65.84 44.80 17.41
N GLY A 5 -65.09 44.11 18.29
CA GLY A 5 -64.89 42.66 18.32
C GLY A 5 -63.56 42.20 17.70
N LEU A 6 -62.76 41.32 18.29
CA LEU A 6 -63.01 40.34 19.34
C LEU A 6 -61.75 40.12 20.18
N ALA A 7 -61.98 39.82 21.47
CA ALA A 7 -61.03 39.15 22.33
C ALA A 7 -60.83 37.69 21.90
N SER A 8 -59.59 37.21 21.94
CA SER A 8 -59.32 35.83 22.33
C SER A 8 -57.96 35.78 23.01
N GLU A 9 -58.00 35.58 24.32
CA GLU A 9 -56.90 35.06 25.12
C GLU A 9 -56.48 33.68 24.57
N GLY A 10 -55.18 33.43 24.57
CA GLY A 10 -54.60 32.17 24.12
C GLY A 10 -53.10 32.15 24.41
N VAL A 11 -52.76 32.12 25.69
CA VAL A 11 -51.41 31.78 26.16
C VAL A 11 -51.10 30.37 25.69
N GLY A 12 -50.19 30.25 24.75
CA GLY A 12 -49.68 28.99 24.22
C GLY A 12 -48.28 29.21 23.70
N THR A 13 -47.33 29.41 24.62
CA THR A 13 -45.90 29.40 24.30
C THR A 13 -45.55 28.02 23.75
N THR A 14 -45.53 27.91 22.43
CA THR A 14 -45.04 26.71 21.75
C THR A 14 -43.52 26.71 21.84
N TYR A 15 -43.00 26.04 22.88
CA TYR A 15 -41.61 25.63 22.94
C TYR A 15 -41.37 24.57 21.86
N SER A 16 -41.03 24.99 20.65
CA SER A 16 -40.49 24.11 19.61
C SER A 16 -39.05 23.73 19.92
N ASN A 17 -38.88 22.91 20.96
CA ASN A 17 -37.66 22.16 21.20
C ASN A 17 -37.86 20.73 20.70
N THR A 18 -37.57 20.49 19.42
CA THR A 18 -37.26 19.14 18.93
C THR A 18 -36.04 19.18 18.04
N SER A 19 -34.90 18.99 18.70
CA SER A 19 -33.74 18.26 18.19
C SER A 19 -33.22 18.72 16.83
N SER A 20 -32.32 19.69 16.91
CA SER A 20 -31.06 19.63 16.19
C SER A 20 -30.56 18.18 16.12
N LYS A 21 -30.73 17.53 14.96
CA LYS A 21 -29.92 16.36 14.60
C LYS A 21 -28.73 16.91 13.84
N PRO A 22 -27.60 17.25 14.49
CA PRO A 22 -26.36 17.36 13.75
C PRO A 22 -26.14 15.99 13.12
N ASN A 23 -26.05 15.96 11.79
CA ASN A 23 -25.76 14.79 10.99
C ASN A 23 -24.47 14.14 11.51
N ARG A 24 -24.61 13.20 12.46
CA ARG A 24 -23.54 12.58 13.25
C ARG A 24 -22.87 11.45 12.47
N LEU A 25 -22.64 11.65 11.18
CA LEU A 25 -21.40 11.19 10.59
C LEU A 25 -20.40 12.32 10.78
N ALA A 26 -20.04 12.53 12.05
CA ALA A 26 -18.80 13.21 12.38
C ALA A 26 -17.72 12.63 11.46
N ARG A 27 -16.80 13.49 11.01
CA ARG A 27 -15.68 13.14 10.14
C ARG A 27 -14.74 12.19 10.90
N THR A 28 -15.19 10.95 11.15
CA THR A 28 -14.37 9.91 11.72
C THR A 28 -13.29 9.59 10.72
N SER A 29 -12.09 9.26 11.22
CA SER A 29 -10.97 8.85 10.36
C SER A 29 -11.39 7.73 9.39
N SER A 30 -12.19 6.76 9.86
CA SER A 30 -12.74 5.68 9.03
C SER A 30 -13.65 6.19 7.89
N TYR A 31 -14.56 7.13 8.17
CA TYR A 31 -15.41 7.73 7.14
C TYR A 31 -14.59 8.54 6.12
N GLN A 32 -13.60 9.33 6.58
CA GLN A 32 -12.70 10.06 5.69
C GLN A 32 -11.91 9.10 4.78
N SER A 33 -11.32 8.04 5.34
CA SER A 33 -10.55 7.04 4.59
C SER A 33 -11.39 6.36 3.51
N LYS A 34 -12.61 5.91 3.85
CA LYS A 34 -13.53 5.31 2.88
C LYS A 34 -13.95 6.31 1.81
N ARG A 35 -14.26 7.56 2.19
CA ARG A 35 -14.62 8.60 1.21
C ARG A 35 -13.48 8.88 0.24
N VAL A 36 -12.25 9.03 0.75
CA VAL A 36 -11.04 9.24 -0.08
C VAL A 36 -10.81 8.05 -1.01
N GLN A 37 -11.00 6.83 -0.53
CA GLN A 37 -10.89 5.61 -1.34
C GLN A 37 -11.92 5.59 -2.48
N VAL A 38 -13.19 5.92 -2.21
CA VAL A 38 -14.25 5.99 -3.24
C VAL A 38 -13.94 7.09 -4.27
N LEU A 39 -13.49 8.26 -3.83
CA LEU A 39 -13.10 9.35 -4.74
C LEU A 39 -11.91 8.96 -5.62
N ARG A 40 -10.93 8.24 -5.06
CA ARG A 40 -9.80 7.69 -5.81
C ARG A 40 -10.27 6.67 -6.85
N TRP A 41 -11.14 5.72 -6.47
CA TRP A 41 -11.70 4.75 -7.40
C TRP A 41 -12.45 5.41 -8.56
N ARG A 42 -13.26 6.44 -8.29
CA ARG A 42 -13.93 7.20 -9.35
C ARG A 42 -12.94 7.87 -10.30
N ARG A 43 -11.84 8.44 -9.77
CA ARG A 43 -10.79 9.07 -10.59
C ARG A 43 -10.03 8.05 -11.44
N GLU A 44 -9.79 6.87 -10.89
CA GLU A 44 -9.02 5.79 -11.53
C GLU A 44 -9.91 4.74 -12.22
N GLN A 45 -11.19 5.04 -12.45
CA GLN A 45 -12.20 4.07 -12.89
C GLN A 45 -11.79 3.34 -14.18
N SER A 46 -11.32 4.06 -15.21
CA SER A 46 -10.89 3.46 -16.47
C SER A 46 -9.74 2.46 -16.29
N LYS A 47 -8.78 2.75 -15.39
CA LYS A 47 -7.67 1.83 -15.07
C LYS A 47 -8.16 0.58 -14.36
N LEU A 48 -9.19 0.71 -13.52
CA LEU A 48 -9.80 -0.42 -12.82
C LEU A 48 -10.59 -1.31 -13.79
N GLU A 49 -11.30 -0.73 -14.75
CA GLU A 49 -12.05 -1.46 -15.78
C GLU A 49 -11.13 -2.20 -16.75
N GLU A 50 -10.03 -1.57 -17.17
CA GLU A 50 -8.99 -2.19 -17.98
C GLU A 50 -8.34 -3.38 -17.25
N ALA A 51 -7.93 -3.18 -15.99
CA ALA A 51 -7.35 -4.23 -15.16
C ALA A 51 -8.34 -5.38 -14.89
N ALA A 52 -9.62 -5.08 -14.65
CA ALA A 52 -10.65 -6.10 -14.46
C ALA A 52 -10.93 -6.90 -15.74
N SER A 53 -10.80 -6.26 -16.91
CA SER A 53 -10.96 -6.93 -18.20
C SER A 53 -9.76 -7.82 -18.53
N ALA A 54 -8.56 -7.44 -18.09
CA ALA A 54 -7.32 -8.20 -18.27
C ALA A 54 -7.21 -9.39 -17.31
N HIS A 55 -7.64 -9.25 -16.05
CA HIS A 55 -7.53 -10.28 -15.01
C HIS A 55 -8.91 -10.83 -14.62
N LYS A 56 -9.46 -11.72 -15.45
CA LYS A 56 -10.83 -12.23 -15.27
C LYS A 56 -11.00 -13.26 -14.14
N GLU A 57 -9.92 -13.89 -13.68
CA GLU A 57 -10.04 -15.05 -12.76
C GLU A 57 -9.28 -14.92 -11.43
N GLU A 58 -8.38 -13.94 -11.29
CA GLU A 58 -7.59 -13.77 -10.06
C GLU A 58 -7.65 -12.31 -9.57
N HIS A 59 -7.89 -12.11 -8.26
CA HIS A 59 -7.78 -10.82 -7.60
C HIS A 59 -6.30 -10.36 -7.52
N ALA A 60 -5.71 -10.05 -8.66
CA ALA A 60 -4.34 -9.61 -8.79
C ALA A 60 -4.20 -8.13 -8.42
N LYS A 61 -3.06 -7.79 -7.78
CA LYS A 61 -2.70 -6.39 -7.56
C LYS A 61 -2.13 -5.85 -8.88
N ILE A 62 -2.69 -4.75 -9.38
CA ILE A 62 -2.20 -4.01 -10.57
C ILE A 62 -0.73 -3.58 -10.45
N ARG A 63 -0.21 -3.47 -9.22
CA ARG A 63 1.18 -3.11 -9.00
C ARG A 63 2.08 -4.23 -9.50
N ASP A 64 2.96 -3.90 -10.43
CA ASP A 64 4.11 -4.74 -10.73
C ASP A 64 4.84 -5.12 -9.44
N VAL A 65 5.12 -6.41 -9.31
CA VAL A 65 5.87 -6.95 -8.18
C VAL A 65 7.31 -6.43 -8.28
N GLY A 66 7.60 -5.27 -7.69
CA GLY A 66 8.98 -4.87 -7.39
C GLY A 66 9.43 -3.46 -7.72
N ILE A 67 8.65 -2.61 -8.38
CA ILE A 67 9.22 -1.37 -8.96
C ILE A 67 9.59 -0.28 -7.92
N SER A 68 9.03 -0.27 -6.70
CA SER A 68 9.25 0.87 -5.78
C SER A 68 10.55 0.83 -4.96
N ALA A 69 11.42 -0.16 -5.16
CA ALA A 69 12.70 -0.27 -4.44
C ALA A 69 13.75 -1.11 -5.19
N ALA A 70 13.57 -1.36 -6.50
CA ALA A 70 14.36 -2.34 -7.23
C ALA A 70 15.52 -1.71 -7.99
N LEU A 71 16.65 -2.42 -7.96
CA LEU A 71 17.71 -2.31 -8.96
C LEU A 71 17.14 -2.65 -10.35
N SER A 72 17.85 -2.29 -11.42
CA SER A 72 17.50 -2.82 -12.74
C SER A 72 17.58 -4.35 -12.74
N SER A 73 16.83 -5.02 -13.63
CA SER A 73 16.88 -6.50 -13.73
C SER A 73 18.32 -7.00 -13.92
N ASP A 74 19.07 -6.33 -14.79
CA ASP A 74 20.46 -6.66 -15.13
C ASP A 74 21.41 -6.57 -13.91
N THR A 75 21.29 -5.49 -13.14
CA THR A 75 22.06 -5.32 -11.90
C THR A 75 21.63 -6.34 -10.85
N GLU A 76 20.33 -6.66 -10.75
CA GLU A 76 19.83 -7.68 -9.83
C GLU A 76 20.30 -9.09 -10.21
N GLU A 77 20.35 -9.42 -11.51
CA GLU A 77 20.87 -10.68 -12.05
C GLU A 77 22.37 -10.83 -11.77
N SER A 78 23.15 -9.76 -11.87
CA SER A 78 24.57 -9.76 -11.49
C SER A 78 24.78 -10.18 -10.03
N ILE A 79 23.88 -9.77 -9.13
CA ILE A 79 23.91 -10.22 -7.71
C ILE A 79 23.59 -11.71 -7.61
N VAL A 80 22.65 -12.22 -8.40
CA VAL A 80 22.26 -13.64 -8.40
C VAL A 80 23.43 -14.51 -8.83
N VAL A 81 24.14 -14.14 -9.90
CA VAL A 81 25.34 -14.84 -10.38
C VAL A 81 26.39 -14.90 -9.27
N TRP A 82 26.72 -13.75 -8.67
CA TRP A 82 27.68 -13.67 -7.57
C TRP A 82 27.29 -14.53 -6.35
N VAL A 83 26.00 -14.57 -5.98
CA VAL A 83 25.53 -15.43 -4.87
C VAL A 83 25.69 -16.91 -5.21
N ASN A 84 25.41 -17.30 -6.45
CA ASN A 84 25.51 -18.69 -6.88
C ASN A 84 26.98 -19.15 -6.94
N GLU A 85 27.87 -18.35 -7.51
CA GLU A 85 29.32 -18.64 -7.53
C GLU A 85 29.86 -18.92 -6.13
N LEU A 86 29.54 -18.08 -5.15
CA LEU A 86 29.96 -18.30 -3.76
C LEU A 86 29.36 -19.58 -3.15
N ARG A 87 28.11 -19.91 -3.48
CA ARG A 87 27.46 -21.14 -2.99
C ARG A 87 28.06 -22.40 -3.60
N GLU A 88 28.46 -22.36 -4.88
CA GLU A 88 29.18 -23.47 -5.54
C GLU A 88 30.54 -23.70 -4.87
N GLU A 89 31.24 -22.64 -4.49
CA GLU A 89 32.49 -22.70 -3.69
C GLU A 89 32.26 -23.07 -2.21
N GLY A 90 31.02 -23.37 -1.81
CA GLY A 90 30.65 -23.73 -0.44
C GLY A 90 30.69 -22.56 0.56
N VAL A 91 30.80 -21.32 0.08
CA VAL A 91 30.85 -20.10 0.89
C VAL A 91 29.44 -19.57 1.13
N PRO A 92 28.97 -19.51 2.40
CA PRO A 92 27.65 -18.99 2.70
C PRO A 92 27.60 -17.47 2.55
N VAL A 93 26.62 -16.96 1.79
CA VAL A 93 26.36 -15.52 1.68
C VAL A 93 25.42 -15.05 2.78
N SER A 94 25.94 -14.24 3.70
CA SER A 94 25.13 -13.61 4.75
C SER A 94 24.27 -12.47 4.20
N THR A 95 23.20 -12.12 4.92
CA THR A 95 22.37 -10.95 4.56
C THR A 95 23.19 -9.66 4.45
N LYS A 96 24.18 -9.46 5.34
CA LYS A 96 25.04 -8.27 5.31
C LYS A 96 25.89 -8.22 4.04
N MET A 97 26.45 -9.35 3.62
CA MET A 97 27.23 -9.43 2.38
C MET A 97 26.37 -9.12 1.16
N LEU A 98 25.15 -9.66 1.11
CA LEU A 98 24.18 -9.37 0.06
C LEU A 98 23.84 -7.87 0.01
N THR A 99 23.56 -7.24 1.17
CA THR A 99 23.28 -5.80 1.26
C THR A 99 24.46 -4.97 0.75
N LEU A 100 25.69 -5.31 1.14
CA LEU A 100 26.88 -4.59 0.69
C LEU A 100 27.06 -4.70 -0.83
N LYS A 101 26.97 -5.91 -1.39
CA LYS A 101 27.13 -6.11 -2.83
C LYS A 101 26.03 -5.42 -3.64
N ALA A 102 24.80 -5.42 -3.12
CA ALA A 102 23.70 -4.72 -3.75
C ALA A 102 23.92 -3.20 -3.77
N CYS A 103 24.43 -2.60 -2.69
CA CYS A 103 24.74 -1.17 -2.65
C CYS A 103 25.93 -0.80 -3.55
N GLU A 104 26.95 -1.65 -3.64
CA GLU A 104 28.08 -1.51 -4.55
C GLU A 104 27.59 -1.45 -6.00
N LEU A 105 26.86 -2.47 -6.44
CA LEU A 105 26.35 -2.53 -7.81
C LEU A 105 25.31 -1.45 -8.11
N ALA A 106 24.54 -1.01 -7.12
CA ALA A 106 23.66 0.16 -7.26
C ALA A 106 24.46 1.44 -7.53
N SER A 107 25.60 1.60 -6.85
CA SER A 107 26.48 2.76 -7.03
C SER A 107 27.12 2.74 -8.42
N ASP A 108 27.58 1.57 -8.87
CA ASP A 108 28.14 1.36 -10.21
C ASP A 108 27.12 1.60 -11.32
N ALA A 109 25.86 1.20 -11.08
CA ALA A 109 24.73 1.47 -11.97
C ALA A 109 24.17 2.90 -11.83
N ASN A 110 24.83 3.78 -11.08
CA ASN A 110 24.41 5.18 -10.85
C ASN A 110 23.00 5.34 -10.23
N VAL A 111 22.52 4.32 -9.50
CA VAL A 111 21.23 4.34 -8.79
C VAL A 111 21.37 5.08 -7.46
N LYS A 112 20.93 6.34 -7.43
CA LYS A 112 20.99 7.18 -6.24
C LYS A 112 19.92 6.79 -5.21
N GLY A 113 20.31 6.74 -3.94
CA GLY A 113 19.38 6.52 -2.82
C GLY A 113 18.91 5.08 -2.67
N PHE A 114 19.56 4.13 -3.35
CA PHE A 114 19.30 2.71 -3.11
C PHE A 114 19.80 2.32 -1.72
N GLU A 115 18.88 1.86 -0.89
CA GLU A 115 19.17 1.26 0.40
C GLU A 115 18.64 -0.16 0.36
N ALA A 116 19.55 -1.15 0.41
CA ALA A 116 19.21 -2.58 0.46
C ALA A 116 18.57 -2.95 1.81
N SER A 117 17.43 -2.32 2.10
CA SER A 117 16.60 -2.49 3.28
C SER A 117 16.15 -3.94 3.44
N ASP A 118 15.73 -4.30 4.65
CA ASP A 118 15.22 -5.65 4.93
C ASP A 118 14.04 -6.04 4.02
N LYS A 119 13.20 -5.07 3.64
CA LYS A 119 12.11 -5.30 2.70
C LYS A 119 12.63 -5.68 1.32
N TRP A 120 13.66 -4.99 0.84
CA TRP A 120 14.30 -5.30 -0.43
C TRP A 120 14.98 -6.67 -0.39
N VAL A 121 15.79 -6.95 0.64
CA VAL A 121 16.48 -8.23 0.82
C VAL A 121 15.50 -9.40 0.84
N ASN A 122 14.41 -9.30 1.61
CA ASN A 122 13.39 -10.35 1.65
C ASN A 122 12.66 -10.50 0.31
N GLY A 123 12.45 -9.40 -0.41
CA GLY A 123 11.94 -9.41 -1.78
C GLY A 123 12.87 -10.14 -2.74
N PHE A 124 14.16 -9.81 -2.73
CA PHE A 124 15.20 -10.42 -3.54
C PHE A 124 15.28 -11.94 -3.32
N LYS A 125 15.39 -12.37 -2.06
CA LYS A 125 15.43 -13.80 -1.70
C LYS A 125 14.20 -14.55 -2.21
N ARG A 126 13.02 -13.93 -2.12
CA ARG A 126 11.75 -14.53 -2.59
C ARG A 126 11.68 -14.58 -4.12
N ARG A 127 12.11 -13.54 -4.83
CA ARG A 127 12.14 -13.51 -6.31
C ARG A 127 13.05 -14.59 -6.88
N HIS A 128 14.24 -14.74 -6.29
CA HIS A 128 15.28 -15.67 -6.78
C HIS A 128 15.31 -17.02 -6.06
N ARG A 129 14.30 -17.30 -5.23
CA ARG A 129 14.15 -18.57 -4.49
C ARG A 129 15.35 -18.97 -3.62
N PHE A 130 16.09 -17.99 -3.10
CA PHE A 130 17.18 -18.28 -2.17
C PHE A 130 16.63 -18.74 -0.82
N SER A 131 17.01 -19.95 -0.41
CA SER A 131 16.62 -20.49 0.90
C SER A 131 17.36 -19.78 2.03
N LEU A 132 16.65 -19.55 3.14
CA LEU A 132 17.21 -19.06 4.41
C LEU A 132 17.86 -20.18 5.24
N ARG A 133 17.74 -21.45 4.84
CA ARG A 133 18.17 -22.60 5.65
C ARG A 133 19.16 -23.49 4.90
N ALA A 134 20.25 -23.79 5.58
CA ALA A 134 21.06 -24.97 5.29
C ALA A 134 20.25 -26.24 5.66
N PRO A 135 20.40 -27.35 4.92
CA PRO A 135 19.89 -28.64 5.37
C PRO A 135 20.51 -28.99 6.72
N THR A 136 19.68 -29.20 7.75
CA THR A 136 20.15 -29.78 9.01
C THR A 136 20.54 -31.22 8.71
N ARG A 137 21.85 -31.51 8.69
CA ARG A 137 22.34 -32.90 8.66
C ARG A 137 21.83 -33.60 9.91
N GLN A 138 20.78 -34.40 9.77
CA GLN A 138 20.46 -35.45 10.73
C GLN A 138 21.44 -36.58 10.45
N GLY A 139 22.32 -36.85 11.41
CA GLY A 139 23.09 -38.09 11.45
C GLY A 139 22.22 -39.27 11.84
#